data_AF-A0A1Y3Y050-F1
#
_entry.id   AF-A0A1Y3Y050-F1
#
_cell.length_a   1.000
_cell.length_b   1.000
_cell.length_c   1.000
_cell.angle_alpha   90.00
_cell.angle_beta   90.00
_cell.angle_gamma   90.00
#
_symmetry.space_group_name_H-M   'P 1'
#
loop_
_entity.id
_entity.type
_entity.pdbx_description
1 polymer ?
#
loop_
_entity_poly.entity_id
_entity_poly.type
_entity_poly.pdbx_seq_one_letter_code
_entity_poly.pdbx_strand_id
1 'polypeptide(L)'
;MRPHRDAPREPERKASPMAEVAQNRIVITVLGKNRPGIVAAVSRVLGEEGIDIRDITQSIIEEIFTMTMIADMGAASTSFSELQERLSAVGQEIGVDVQIQREDVFNFMYRL
;
A
#
# COMPACT_ATOMS: atom_id res chain seq x y z
N MET A 1 9.44 -16.41 -58.43
CA MET A 1 8.43 -15.61 -57.72
C MET A 1 8.01 -16.41 -56.49
N ARG A 2 8.45 -16.03 -55.28
CA ARG A 2 8.18 -16.79 -54.04
C ARG A 2 6.87 -16.26 -53.42
N PRO A 3 5.98 -17.10 -52.89
CA PRO A 3 4.72 -16.64 -52.32
C PRO A 3 4.96 -15.94 -50.97
N HIS A 4 4.21 -14.85 -50.78
CA HIS A 4 4.12 -14.05 -49.56
C HIS A 4 3.82 -14.96 -48.36
N ARG A 5 4.70 -15.00 -47.37
CA ARG A 5 4.40 -15.52 -46.04
C ARG A 5 3.57 -14.47 -45.33
N ASP A 6 2.31 -14.78 -45.03
CA ASP A 6 1.52 -14.03 -44.06
C ASP A 6 2.24 -14.07 -42.71
N ALA A 7 2.71 -12.91 -42.26
CA ALA A 7 3.23 -12.73 -40.92
C ALA A 7 2.06 -12.82 -39.91
N PRO A 8 2.26 -13.40 -38.71
CA PRO A 8 1.23 -13.40 -37.68
C PRO A 8 0.93 -11.95 -37.28
N ARG A 9 -0.35 -11.58 -37.27
CA ARG A 9 -0.80 -10.31 -36.68
C ARG A 9 -0.40 -10.32 -35.20
N GLU A 10 0.37 -9.31 -34.77
CA GLU A 10 0.70 -9.10 -33.36
C GLU A 10 -0.60 -9.10 -32.54
N PRO A 11 -0.66 -9.79 -31.39
CA PRO A 11 -1.83 -9.70 -30.54
C PRO A 11 -1.91 -8.28 -29.97
N GLU A 12 -3.10 -7.71 -30.07
CA GLU A 12 -3.50 -6.42 -29.50
C GLU A 12 -2.94 -6.30 -28.06
N ARG A 13 -2.25 -5.19 -27.77
CA ARG A 13 -1.89 -4.80 -26.41
C ARG A 13 -3.16 -4.67 -25.57
N LYS A 14 -3.57 -5.75 -24.91
CA LYS A 14 -4.48 -5.65 -23.76
C LYS A 14 -3.78 -4.77 -22.73
N ALA A 15 -4.46 -3.71 -22.31
CA ALA A 15 -3.99 -2.80 -21.27
C ALA A 15 -3.38 -3.59 -20.12
N SER A 16 -2.19 -3.19 -19.65
CA SER A 16 -1.54 -3.83 -18.52
C SER A 16 -2.50 -3.87 -17.32
N PRO A 17 -2.59 -4.99 -16.58
CA PRO A 17 -3.43 -5.11 -15.39
C PRO A 17 -3.12 -4.05 -14.32
N MET A 18 -1.97 -3.38 -14.41
CA MET A 18 -1.53 -2.34 -13.47
C MET A 18 -2.43 -1.10 -13.42
N ALA A 19 -3.21 -0.79 -14.45
CA ALA A 19 -4.00 0.46 -14.49
C ALA A 19 -5.29 0.40 -13.65
N GLU A 20 -5.80 -0.80 -13.34
CA GLU A 20 -7.09 -0.97 -12.64
C GLU A 20 -6.92 -1.10 -11.11
N VAL A 21 -5.69 -1.30 -10.61
CA VAL A 21 -5.38 -1.63 -9.21
C VAL A 21 -5.06 -0.38 -8.34
N ALA A 22 -5.09 0.83 -8.90
CA ALA A 22 -4.65 2.03 -8.18
C ALA A 22 -5.73 2.70 -7.29
N GLN A 23 -7.03 2.39 -7.48
CA GLN A 23 -8.12 3.17 -6.86
C GLN A 23 -8.24 2.99 -5.33
N ASN A 24 -7.72 1.90 -4.76
CA ASN A 24 -7.91 1.57 -3.34
C ASN A 24 -6.60 1.34 -2.57
N ARG A 25 -5.47 1.75 -3.14
CA ARG A 25 -4.17 1.58 -2.48
C ARG A 25 -3.90 2.70 -1.51
N ILE A 26 -3.29 2.32 -0.39
CA ILE A 26 -2.84 3.22 0.66
C ILE A 26 -1.37 2.96 0.97
N VAL A 27 -0.71 4.03 1.40
CA VAL A 27 0.63 3.98 1.99
C VAL A 27 0.48 4.26 3.48
N ILE A 28 1.05 3.38 4.29
CA ILE A 28 1.08 3.48 5.75
C ILE A 28 2.53 3.71 6.13
N THR A 29 2.80 4.75 6.91
CA THR A 29 4.12 5.05 7.46
C THR A 29 4.06 5.00 8.97
N VAL A 30 5.02 4.30 9.58
CA VAL A 30 5.16 4.16 11.02
C VAL A 30 6.52 4.68 11.45
N LEU A 31 6.54 5.50 12.49
CA LEU A 31 7.75 6.11 13.03
C LEU A 31 7.71 6.07 14.56
N GLY A 32 8.75 5.54 15.20
CA GLY A 32 8.83 5.62 16.67
C GLY A 32 10.01 4.86 17.24
N LYS A 33 10.12 4.82 18.58
CA LYS A 33 11.18 4.05 19.23
C LYS A 33 10.97 2.56 18.98
N ASN A 34 12.05 1.85 18.63
CA ASN A 34 11.96 0.42 18.37
C ASN A 34 11.50 -0.35 19.62
N ARG A 35 10.45 -1.16 19.47
CA ARG A 35 9.95 -2.08 20.50
C ARG A 35 9.29 -3.30 19.87
N PRO A 36 9.25 -4.44 20.58
CA PRO A 36 8.48 -5.58 20.13
C PRO A 36 6.99 -5.24 19.96
N GLY A 37 6.39 -5.78 18.91
CA GLY A 37 4.95 -5.72 18.67
C GLY A 37 4.47 -4.64 17.70
N ILE A 38 5.33 -3.73 17.20
CA ILE A 38 4.90 -2.68 16.25
C ILE A 38 4.26 -3.29 14.99
N VAL A 39 4.99 -4.17 14.31
CA VAL A 39 4.49 -4.83 13.09
C VAL A 39 3.23 -5.64 13.37
N ALA A 40 3.18 -6.35 14.51
CA ALA A 40 2.04 -7.18 14.89
C ALA A 40 0.78 -6.36 15.17
N ALA A 41 0.91 -5.20 15.84
CA ALA A 41 -0.21 -4.33 16.15
C ALA A 41 -0.81 -3.74 14.86
N VAL A 42 0.04 -3.23 13.97
CA VAL A 42 -0.39 -2.63 12.70
C VAL A 42 -1.00 -3.69 11.78
N SER A 43 -0.33 -4.82 11.57
CA SER A 43 -0.83 -5.88 10.69
C SER A 43 -2.10 -6.53 11.20
N ARG A 44 -2.30 -6.59 12.53
CA ARG A 44 -3.54 -7.05 13.14
C ARG A 44 -4.72 -6.17 12.75
N VAL A 45 -4.58 -4.85 12.84
CA VAL A 45 -5.65 -3.91 12.42
C VAL A 45 -5.98 -4.13 10.94
N LEU A 46 -4.97 -4.21 10.08
CA LEU A 46 -5.19 -4.44 8.65
C LEU A 46 -5.90 -5.78 8.38
N GLY A 47 -5.48 -6.85 9.04
CA GLY A 47 -6.08 -8.17 8.90
C GLY A 47 -7.53 -8.25 9.41
N GLU A 48 -7.83 -7.58 10.53
CA GLU A 48 -9.20 -7.49 11.07
C GLU A 48 -10.14 -6.73 10.12
N GLU A 49 -9.60 -5.78 9.36
CA GLU A 49 -10.36 -4.98 8.38
C GLU A 49 -10.39 -5.58 6.97
N GLY A 50 -9.78 -6.76 6.75
CA GLY A 50 -9.72 -7.39 5.43
C GLY A 50 -8.84 -6.65 4.42
N ILE A 51 -7.85 -5.89 4.88
CA ILE A 51 -6.92 -5.12 4.05
C ILE A 51 -5.71 -5.98 3.69
N ASP A 52 -5.40 -6.08 2.40
CA ASP A 52 -4.27 -6.87 1.91
C ASP A 52 -2.96 -6.05 1.89
N ILE A 53 -1.88 -6.63 2.40
CA ILE A 53 -0.55 -6.00 2.42
C ILE A 53 0.18 -6.36 1.14
N ARG A 54 0.39 -5.38 0.26
CA ARG A 54 1.03 -5.58 -1.04
C ARG A 54 2.54 -5.49 -0.96
N ASP A 55 3.05 -4.61 -0.10
CA ASP A 55 4.48 -4.45 0.15
C ASP A 55 4.72 -3.94 1.57
N ILE A 56 5.86 -4.29 2.14
CA ILE A 56 6.31 -3.85 3.45
C ILE A 56 7.82 -3.68 3.44
N THR A 57 8.28 -2.49 3.81
CA THR A 57 9.68 -2.20 4.07
C THR A 57 9.81 -1.65 5.47
N GLN A 58 10.79 -2.14 6.22
CA GLN A 58 11.10 -1.66 7.56
C GLN A 58 12.60 -1.42 7.70
N SER A 59 12.97 -0.46 8.53
CA SER A 59 14.35 -0.15 8.84
C SER A 59 14.47 0.34 10.27
N ILE A 60 15.70 0.32 10.77
CA ILE A 60 16.07 0.98 12.02
C ILE A 60 17.09 2.05 11.65
N ILE A 61 16.71 3.31 11.84
CA ILE A 61 17.58 4.46 11.63
C ILE A 61 17.98 4.96 13.01
N GLU A 62 19.24 4.70 13.39
CA GLU A 62 19.73 4.89 14.75
C GLU A 62 18.90 4.08 15.78
N GLU A 63 18.12 4.74 16.62
CA GLU A 63 17.21 4.10 17.60
C GLU A 63 15.74 4.14 17.17
N ILE A 64 15.47 4.68 15.99
CA ILE A 64 14.13 4.91 15.48
C ILE A 64 13.73 3.78 14.53
N PHE A 65 12.65 3.10 14.86
CA PHE A 65 11.97 2.17 13.98
C PHE A 65 11.19 2.95 12.92
N THR A 66 11.40 2.59 11.67
CA THR A 66 10.64 3.09 10.53
C THR A 66 10.03 1.92 9.77
N MET A 67 8.79 2.08 9.34
CA MET A 67 8.14 1.09 8.48
C MET A 67 7.23 1.79 7.50
N THR A 68 7.29 1.37 6.25
CA THR A 68 6.36 1.75 5.19
C THR A 68 5.65 0.51 4.68
N MET A 69 4.33 0.57 4.56
CA MET A 69 3.52 -0.50 3.99
C MET A 69 2.70 0.05 2.84
N ILE A 70 2.63 -0.71 1.75
CA ILE A 70 1.64 -0.49 0.69
C ILE A 70 0.54 -1.52 0.91
N ALA A 71 -0.69 -1.06 1.05
CA ALA A 71 -1.83 -1.92 1.31
C ALA A 71 -3.00 -1.60 0.37
N ASP A 72 -3.88 -2.57 0.17
CA ASP A 72 -5.04 -2.47 -0.72
C ASP A 72 -6.34 -2.64 0.08
N MET A 73 -7.15 -1.58 0.06
CA MET A 73 -8.44 -1.52 0.75
C MET A 73 -9.61 -2.03 -0.10
N GLY A 74 -9.37 -2.66 -1.26
CA GLY A 74 -10.44 -3.08 -2.17
C GLY A 74 -11.47 -4.06 -1.59
N ALA A 75 -11.09 -4.82 -0.57
CA ALA A 75 -11.98 -5.72 0.18
C ALA A 75 -12.24 -5.24 1.62
N ALA A 76 -11.85 -4.01 1.96
CA ALA A 76 -11.90 -3.53 3.33
C ALA A 76 -13.33 -3.39 3.87
N SER A 77 -13.54 -3.75 5.13
CA SER A 77 -14.81 -3.53 5.84
C SER A 77 -15.05 -2.09 6.28
N THR A 78 -13.99 -1.27 6.27
CA THR A 78 -13.99 0.08 6.84
C THR A 78 -13.64 1.15 5.81
N SER A 79 -14.06 2.38 6.07
CA SER A 79 -13.63 3.54 5.28
C SER A 79 -12.19 3.95 5.60
N PHE A 80 -11.57 4.73 4.71
CA PHE A 80 -10.23 5.28 4.96
C PHE A 80 -10.14 6.13 6.23
N SER A 81 -11.17 6.93 6.54
CA SER A 81 -11.17 7.78 7.74
C SER A 81 -11.20 6.96 9.02
N GLU A 82 -12.04 5.93 9.06
CA GLU A 82 -12.13 5.01 10.20
C GLU A 82 -10.83 4.22 10.38
N LEU A 83 -10.21 3.75 9.28
CA LEU A 83 -8.90 3.10 9.33
C LEU A 83 -7.82 4.06 9.86
N GLN A 84 -7.83 5.33 9.43
CA GLN A 84 -6.89 6.35 9.88
C GLN A 84 -7.01 6.55 11.40
N GLU A 85 -8.23 6.70 11.91
CA GLU A 85 -8.50 6.86 13.33
C GLU A 85 -8.05 5.64 14.14
N ARG A 86 -8.37 4.43 13.67
CA ARG A 86 -7.96 3.17 14.31
C ARG A 86 -6.44 3.01 14.37
N LEU A 87 -5.75 3.21 13.26
CA LEU A 87 -4.29 3.07 13.19
C LEU A 87 -3.58 4.15 14.01
N SER A 88 -4.10 5.38 14.02
CA SER A 88 -3.60 6.45 14.88
C SER A 88 -3.75 6.09 16.36
N ALA A 89 -4.92 5.59 16.78
CA ALA A 89 -5.15 5.15 18.15
C ALA A 89 -4.20 4.02 18.58
N VAL A 90 -4.07 2.98 17.76
CA VAL A 90 -3.11 1.88 18.02
C VAL A 90 -1.67 2.38 18.06
N GLY A 91 -1.31 3.32 17.18
CA GLY A 91 -0.02 3.99 17.18
C GLY A 91 0.29 4.64 18.54
N GLN A 92 -0.64 5.45 19.03
CA GLN A 92 -0.51 6.10 20.34
C GLN A 92 -0.37 5.07 21.48
N GLU A 93 -1.15 3.99 21.47
CA GLU A 93 -1.07 2.92 22.49
C GLU A 93 0.30 2.25 22.52
N ILE A 94 0.91 2.01 21.36
CA ILE A 94 2.23 1.39 21.27
C ILE A 94 3.38 2.41 21.24
N GLY A 95 3.10 3.70 21.31
CA GLY A 95 4.11 4.76 21.37
C GLY A 95 4.85 5.00 20.05
N VAL A 96 4.15 4.86 18.93
CA VAL A 96 4.65 5.19 17.58
C VAL A 96 3.65 6.12 16.89
N ASP A 97 4.14 6.94 15.97
CA ASP A 97 3.30 7.69 15.05
C ASP A 97 2.95 6.81 13.84
N VAL A 98 1.66 6.77 13.48
CA VAL A 98 1.16 6.03 12.31
C VAL A 98 0.39 7.00 11.42
N GLN A 99 0.88 7.15 10.20
CA GLN A 99 0.29 8.01 9.19
C GLN A 99 -0.17 7.16 8.01
N ILE A 100 -1.35 7.47 7.47
CA ILE A 100 -1.86 6.82 6.26
C ILE A 100 -2.22 7.83 5.19
N GLN A 101 -1.97 7.46 3.93
CA GLN A 101 -2.21 8.29 2.76
C GLN A 101 -2.77 7.40 1.64
N ARG A 102 -3.64 7.96 0.80
CA ARG A 102 -4.06 7.27 -0.43
C ARG A 102 -2.94 7.37 -1.47
N GLU A 103 -2.68 6.29 -2.19
CA GLU A 103 -1.60 6.25 -3.21
C GLU A 103 -1.89 7.24 -4.35
N ASP A 104 -3.16 7.49 -4.67
CA ASP A 104 -3.58 8.40 -5.74
C ASP A 104 -3.13 9.85 -5.53
N VAL A 105 -2.93 10.30 -4.28
CA VAL A 105 -2.37 11.61 -3.95
C VAL A 105 -1.00 11.81 -4.62
N PHE A 106 -0.18 10.76 -4.73
CA PHE A 106 1.12 10.83 -5.40
C PHE A 106 0.99 10.93 -6.93
N ASN A 107 -0.02 10.31 -7.52
CA ASN A 107 -0.26 10.36 -8.97
C ASN A 107 -0.66 11.75 -9.48
N PHE A 108 -1.12 12.65 -8.60
CA PHE A 108 -1.41 14.05 -8.96
C PHE A 108 -0.17 14.95 -8.92
N MET A 109 0.85 14.61 -8.12
CA MET A 109 2.06 15.45 -7.95
C MET A 109 3.02 15.38 -9.15
N TYR A 110 3.01 14.28 -9.91
CA TYR A 110 3.87 14.08 -11.10
C TYR A 110 3.22 14.48 -12.44
N ARG A 111 2.06 15.16 -12.43
CA ARG A 111 1.37 15.63 -13.65
C ARG A 111 1.53 17.14 -13.92
N LEU A 112 2.53 17.79 -13.35
CA LEU A 112 2.87 19.20 -13.61
C LEU A 112 4.18 19.31 -14.38
#